data_AF-A0A2J8V891-F1
#
_entry.id   AF-A0A2J8V891-F1
#
_cell.length_a   1.000
_cell.length_b   1.000
_cell.length_c   1.000
_cell.angle_alpha   90.00
_cell.angle_beta   90.00
_cell.angle_gamma   90.00
#
_symmetry.space_group_name_H-M   'P 1'
#
loop_
_entity.id
_entity.type
_entity.pdbx_description
1 polymer ?
#
loop_
_entity_poly.entity_id
_entity_poly.type
_entity_poly.pdbx_seq_one_letter_code
_entity_poly.pdbx_strand_id
1 'polypeptide(L)'
;TSVNYLDSAFRNIRNLGIVSVTSTDISSLYAKAQHVARRHYGCNIVRTEYYKELAARIVVAAVARAAARCNKGIEVLFAVALEHFVLVVVRVLRGPTSADETAKKIQYLIHCQWCEERIFQKDGNMVEENPYRQLPCNCHGSMPGKTAIELGPLWSSSLFNTGFLKRMLFESLHHGLDDIQTLIKTLIFESECTPQSQFSIHAPSNLNKQGD
;
A
#
# COMPACT_ATOMS: atom_id res chain seq x y z
N THR A 1 10.70 0.97 17.17
CA THR A 1 9.66 1.25 16.15
C THR A 1 9.25 2.72 16.17
N SER A 2 9.21 3.36 15.00
CA SER A 2 8.76 4.75 14.85
C SER A 2 7.27 4.95 15.14
N VAL A 3 6.49 3.86 15.16
CA VAL A 3 5.05 3.87 15.42
C VAL A 3 4.69 4.51 16.77
N ASN A 4 5.52 4.33 17.80
CA ASN A 4 5.27 4.85 19.15
C ASN A 4 5.20 6.38 19.23
N TYR A 5 5.74 7.09 18.24
CA TYR A 5 5.79 8.55 18.23
C TYR A 5 4.72 9.19 17.35
N LEU A 6 3.96 8.39 16.58
CA LEU A 6 3.04 8.90 15.58
C LEU A 6 1.92 9.74 16.20
N ASP A 7 1.34 9.32 17.32
CA ASP A 7 0.27 10.08 17.97
C ASP A 7 0.74 11.47 18.41
N SER A 8 1.93 11.54 18.99
CA SER A 8 2.53 12.83 19.38
C SER A 8 2.83 13.71 18.17
N ALA A 9 3.35 13.12 17.08
CA ALA A 9 3.59 13.85 15.84
C ALA A 9 2.29 14.42 15.26
N PHE A 10 1.24 13.60 15.16
CA PHE A 10 -0.04 14.01 14.59
C PHE A 10 -0.85 14.95 15.47
N ARG A 11 -0.66 14.95 16.79
CA ARG A 11 -1.25 15.98 17.66
C ARG A 11 -0.70 17.38 17.38
N ASN A 12 0.60 17.48 17.12
CA ASN A 12 1.31 18.76 17.01
C ASN A 12 1.46 19.30 15.59
N ILE A 13 1.41 18.43 14.57
CA ILE A 13 1.58 18.86 13.18
C ILE A 13 0.41 19.75 12.72
N ARG A 14 0.76 20.87 12.07
CA ARG A 14 -0.21 21.81 11.49
C ARG A 14 -0.85 21.25 10.22
N ASN A 15 -1.96 21.87 9.81
CA ASN A 15 -2.57 21.58 8.50
C ASN A 15 -1.54 21.81 7.38
N LEU A 16 -1.55 20.94 6.37
CA LEU A 16 -0.59 20.90 5.26
C LEU A 16 0.88 20.67 5.67
N GLY A 17 1.14 20.37 6.94
CA GLY A 17 2.45 19.94 7.40
C GLY A 17 2.86 18.62 6.76
N ILE A 18 4.16 18.39 6.66
CA ILE A 18 4.73 17.14 6.14
C ILE A 18 5.24 16.31 7.31
N VAL A 19 4.91 15.02 7.31
CA VAL A 19 5.46 14.04 8.23
C VAL A 19 6.26 13.03 7.41
N SER A 20 7.54 12.89 7.76
CA SER A 20 8.44 11.89 7.19
C SER A 20 8.68 10.80 8.23
N VAL A 21 8.39 9.55 7.90
CA VAL A 21 8.50 8.41 8.80
C VAL A 21 9.43 7.37 8.18
N THR A 22 10.53 7.11 8.86
CA THR A 22 11.43 6.00 8.54
C THR A 22 11.17 4.86 9.51
N SER A 23 11.06 3.64 8.98
CA SER A 23 10.95 2.41 9.75
C SER A 23 12.06 1.45 9.36
N THR A 24 12.86 1.06 10.34
CA THR A 24 13.95 0.08 10.20
C THR A 24 13.57 -1.31 10.73
N ASP A 25 12.30 -1.52 11.12
CA ASP A 25 11.79 -2.80 11.64
C ASP A 25 11.57 -3.84 10.51
N ILE A 26 12.55 -4.00 9.63
CA ILE A 26 12.47 -4.79 8.39
C ILE A 26 12.12 -6.26 8.65
N SER A 27 12.63 -6.87 9.73
CA SER A 27 12.27 -8.24 10.10
C SER A 27 10.75 -8.40 10.27
N SER A 28 10.10 -7.41 10.87
CA SER A 28 8.64 -7.43 11.04
C SER A 28 7.92 -7.13 9.73
N LEU A 29 8.33 -6.08 9.03
CA LEU A 29 7.66 -5.59 7.82
C LEU A 29 7.78 -6.55 6.63
N TYR A 30 8.87 -7.31 6.52
CA TYR A 30 9.10 -8.31 5.46
C TYR A 30 8.67 -9.72 5.89
N ALA A 31 7.73 -9.80 6.84
CA ALA A 31 7.10 -11.03 7.32
C ALA A 31 8.08 -12.09 7.89
N LYS A 32 9.30 -11.72 8.30
CA LYS A 32 10.22 -12.64 9.02
C LYS A 32 9.81 -12.82 10.48
N ALA A 33 9.23 -11.79 11.09
CA ALA A 33 8.75 -11.79 12.47
C ALA A 33 7.30 -11.26 12.56
N GLN A 34 6.33 -12.06 12.09
CA GLN A 34 4.91 -11.67 12.00
C GLN A 34 4.30 -11.20 13.33
N HIS A 35 4.68 -11.81 14.45
CA HIS A 35 4.21 -11.40 15.78
C HIS A 35 4.65 -9.96 16.14
N VAL A 36 5.80 -9.51 15.63
CA VAL A 36 6.26 -8.12 15.79
C VAL A 36 5.44 -7.20 14.90
N ALA A 37 5.14 -7.61 13.65
CA ALA A 37 4.29 -6.83 12.75
C ALA A 37 2.90 -6.62 13.36
N ARG A 38 2.32 -7.67 13.96
CA ARG A 38 1.05 -7.62 14.68
C ARG A 38 1.09 -6.66 15.87
N ARG A 39 2.15 -6.69 16.69
CA ARG A 39 2.26 -5.82 17.87
C ARG A 39 2.53 -4.35 17.51
N HIS A 40 3.44 -4.08 16.58
CA HIS A 40 3.86 -2.71 16.27
C HIS A 40 2.94 -2.03 15.27
N TYR A 41 2.43 -2.75 14.27
CA TYR A 41 1.63 -2.16 13.19
C TYR A 41 0.17 -2.59 13.22
N GLY A 42 -0.21 -3.60 14.01
CA GLY A 42 -1.59 -4.07 14.06
C GLY A 42 -2.06 -4.75 12.78
N CYS A 43 -1.15 -5.41 12.04
CA CYS A 43 -1.49 -6.14 10.83
C CYS A 43 -1.07 -7.61 10.88
N ASN A 44 -1.79 -8.44 10.13
CA ASN A 44 -1.43 -9.82 9.82
C ASN A 44 -0.87 -9.90 8.40
N ILE A 45 0.30 -10.52 8.23
CA ILE A 45 0.97 -10.61 6.93
C ILE A 45 1.65 -11.96 6.76
N VAL A 46 1.89 -12.36 5.52
CA VAL A 46 2.73 -13.50 5.16
C VAL A 46 3.84 -13.06 4.21
N ARG A 47 4.79 -13.95 3.94
CA ARG A 47 5.80 -13.72 2.91
C ARG A 47 5.15 -13.81 1.52
N THR A 48 5.34 -12.78 0.71
CA THR A 48 4.87 -12.67 -0.69
C THR A 48 6.02 -12.15 -1.55
N GLU A 49 5.93 -12.22 -2.89
CA GLU A 49 6.95 -11.64 -3.77
C GLU A 49 6.96 -10.11 -3.71
N TYR A 50 5.79 -9.50 -3.48
CA TYR A 50 5.60 -8.05 -3.34
C TYR A 50 5.76 -7.53 -1.90
N TYR A 51 6.53 -8.23 -1.06
CA TYR A 51 6.68 -7.90 0.37
C TYR A 51 7.18 -6.46 0.63
N LYS A 52 7.97 -5.87 -0.28
CA LYS A 52 8.43 -4.48 -0.17
C LYS A 52 7.27 -3.49 -0.29
N GLU A 53 6.37 -3.70 -1.24
CA GLU A 53 5.15 -2.90 -1.40
C GLU A 53 4.24 -3.10 -0.17
N LEU A 54 4.06 -4.36 0.25
CA LEU A 54 3.27 -4.70 1.44
C LEU A 54 3.78 -3.95 2.67
N ALA A 55 5.10 -3.92 2.87
CA ALA A 55 5.74 -3.16 3.96
C ALA A 55 5.46 -1.65 3.90
N ALA A 56 5.55 -1.02 2.72
CA ALA A 56 5.18 0.37 2.55
C ALA A 56 3.72 0.62 2.95
N ARG A 57 2.79 -0.22 2.48
CA ARG A 57 1.35 -0.12 2.81
C ARG A 57 1.06 -0.33 4.30
N ILE A 58 1.80 -1.19 4.99
CA ILE A 58 1.69 -1.38 6.45
C ILE A 58 2.08 -0.10 7.19
N VAL A 59 3.22 0.50 6.83
CA VAL A 59 3.70 1.73 7.48
C VAL A 59 2.72 2.88 7.22
N VAL A 60 2.25 3.05 5.98
CA VAL A 60 1.23 4.04 5.65
C VAL A 60 -0.05 3.81 6.44
N ALA A 61 -0.51 2.57 6.60
CA ALA A 61 -1.71 2.27 7.38
C ALA A 61 -1.55 2.64 8.86
N ALA A 62 -0.37 2.42 9.46
CA ALA A 62 -0.09 2.84 10.83
C ALA A 62 -0.08 4.38 10.96
N VAL A 63 0.52 5.08 10.00
CA VAL A 63 0.52 6.55 9.90
C VAL A 63 -0.92 7.08 9.76
N ALA A 64 -1.72 6.48 8.88
CA ALA A 64 -3.11 6.83 8.64
C ALA A 64 -3.98 6.66 9.91
N ARG A 65 -3.84 5.54 10.62
CA ARG A 65 -4.56 5.31 11.90
C ARG A 65 -4.21 6.36 12.95
N ALA A 66 -2.94 6.72 13.08
CA ALA A 66 -2.50 7.73 14.05
C ALA A 66 -3.01 9.13 13.70
N ALA A 67 -2.99 9.50 12.41
CA ALA A 67 -3.58 10.75 11.93
C ALA A 67 -5.08 10.82 12.22
N ALA A 68 -5.81 9.75 11.90
CA ALA A 68 -7.27 9.67 12.04
C ALA A 68 -7.71 9.86 13.50
N ARG A 69 -7.01 9.24 14.47
CA ARG A 69 -7.25 9.46 15.92
C ARG A 69 -7.15 10.93 16.34
N CYS A 70 -6.45 11.76 15.57
CA CYS A 70 -6.23 13.17 15.83
C CYS A 70 -7.14 14.10 14.99
N ASN A 71 -8.21 13.57 14.38
CA ASN A 71 -9.08 14.28 13.42
C ASN A 71 -8.29 14.90 12.25
N LYS A 72 -7.32 14.14 11.73
CA LYS A 72 -6.51 14.49 10.56
C LYS A 72 -6.50 13.35 9.54
N GLY A 73 -6.56 13.71 8.28
CA GLY A 73 -6.28 12.82 7.17
C GLY A 73 -4.83 12.92 6.70
N ILE A 74 -4.46 12.03 5.78
CA ILE A 74 -3.16 12.04 5.10
C ILE A 74 -3.30 11.98 3.58
N GLU A 75 -2.39 12.65 2.90
CA GLU A 75 -2.09 12.50 1.48
C GLU A 75 -0.68 11.92 1.37
N VAL A 76 -0.54 10.73 0.77
CA VAL A 76 0.78 10.12 0.57
C VAL A 76 1.50 10.88 -0.55
N LEU A 77 2.68 11.42 -0.26
CA LEU A 77 3.51 12.10 -1.25
C LEU A 77 4.39 11.09 -1.99
N PHE A 78 5.05 10.22 -1.24
CA PHE A 78 5.73 9.04 -1.76
C PHE A 78 6.04 8.05 -0.64
N ALA A 79 6.23 6.79 -1.00
CA ALA A 79 6.78 5.77 -0.13
C ALA A 79 7.93 5.05 -0.84
N VAL A 80 8.95 4.62 -0.08
CA VAL A 80 10.09 3.87 -0.60
C VAL A 80 10.36 2.70 0.34
N ALA A 81 10.49 1.49 -0.21
CA ALA A 81 10.85 0.30 0.55
C ALA A 81 12.18 -0.27 0.01
N LEU A 82 13.23 -0.14 0.80
CA LEU A 82 14.59 -0.61 0.50
C LEU A 82 14.98 -1.74 1.45
N GLU A 83 16.14 -2.35 1.22
CA GLU A 83 16.60 -3.50 2.01
C GLU A 83 16.65 -3.23 3.52
N HIS A 84 17.02 -2.01 3.92
CA HIS A 84 17.29 -1.68 5.32
C HIS A 84 16.22 -0.78 5.97
N PHE A 85 15.37 -0.13 5.18
CA PHE A 85 14.32 0.74 5.72
C PHE A 85 13.13 0.90 4.78
N VAL A 86 12.01 1.31 5.37
CA VAL A 86 10.84 1.83 4.68
C VAL A 86 10.68 3.30 5.05
N LEU A 87 10.61 4.17 4.05
CA LEU A 87 10.37 5.60 4.19
C LEU A 87 8.99 5.93 3.66
N VAL A 88 8.20 6.66 4.44
CA VAL A 88 6.87 7.15 4.06
C VAL A 88 6.82 8.64 4.33
N VAL A 89 6.47 9.41 3.31
CA VAL A 89 6.30 10.87 3.43
C VAL A 89 4.87 11.24 3.10
N VAL A 90 4.21 11.91 4.05
CA VAL A 90 2.80 12.28 3.93
C VAL A 90 2.60 13.77 4.18
N ARG A 91 1.61 14.36 3.51
CA ARG A 91 1.04 15.67 3.84
C ARG A 91 -0.20 15.48 4.69
N VAL A 92 -0.35 16.32 5.71
CA VAL A 92 -1.45 16.25 6.66
C VAL A 92 -2.62 17.13 6.25
N LEU A 93 -3.83 16.59 6.31
CA LEU A 93 -5.07 17.29 6.01
C LEU A 93 -5.90 17.41 7.29
N ARG A 94 -6.22 18.62 7.73
CA ARG A 94 -6.97 18.84 8.98
C ARG A 94 -8.47 18.69 8.76
N GLY A 95 -9.13 18.00 9.68
CA GLY A 95 -10.58 17.96 9.78
C GLY A 95 -11.12 16.54 9.89
N PRO A 96 -12.29 16.36 10.53
CA PRO A 96 -12.92 15.05 10.70
C PRO A 96 -13.22 14.39 9.36
N THR A 97 -13.75 15.13 8.38
CA THR A 97 -14.02 14.59 7.03
C THR A 97 -12.75 14.01 6.38
N SER A 98 -11.61 14.70 6.47
CA SER A 98 -10.35 14.17 5.94
C SER A 98 -9.86 12.94 6.70
N ALA A 99 -10.11 12.87 8.01
CA ALA A 99 -9.80 11.71 8.84
C ALA A 99 -10.64 10.49 8.42
N ASP A 100 -11.95 10.70 8.20
CA ASP A 100 -12.88 9.65 7.77
C ASP A 100 -12.50 9.11 6.39
N GLU A 101 -12.23 9.99 5.43
CA GLU A 101 -11.76 9.61 4.08
C GLU A 101 -10.41 8.89 4.10
N THR A 102 -9.56 9.19 5.07
CA THR A 102 -8.29 8.49 5.28
C THR A 102 -8.51 7.11 5.87
N ALA A 103 -9.42 6.98 6.84
CA ALA A 103 -9.74 5.72 7.49
C ALA A 103 -10.35 4.71 6.51
N LYS A 104 -11.19 5.14 5.57
CA LYS A 104 -11.76 4.28 4.50
C LYS A 104 -10.70 3.62 3.61
N LYS A 105 -9.53 4.24 3.47
CA LYS A 105 -8.42 3.70 2.65
C LYS A 105 -7.59 2.64 3.38
N ILE A 106 -8.02 2.23 4.57
CA ILE A 106 -7.38 1.18 5.37
C ILE A 106 -8.23 -0.08 5.23
N GLN A 107 -7.80 -1.01 4.39
CA GLN A 107 -8.58 -2.17 3.98
C GLN A 107 -7.77 -3.46 4.11
N TYR A 108 -8.47 -4.58 4.20
CA TYR A 108 -7.85 -5.90 4.09
C TYR A 108 -7.57 -6.24 2.62
N LEU A 109 -6.53 -7.05 2.40
CA LEU A 109 -6.13 -7.55 1.10
C LEU A 109 -6.36 -9.06 1.06
N ILE A 110 -7.20 -9.50 0.14
CA ILE A 110 -7.38 -10.92 -0.15
C ILE A 110 -6.26 -11.32 -1.11
N HIS A 111 -5.50 -12.36 -0.75
CA HIS A 111 -4.33 -12.82 -1.50
C HIS A 111 -4.39 -14.33 -1.72
N CYS A 112 -4.11 -14.75 -2.95
CA CYS A 112 -3.89 -16.16 -3.30
C CYS A 112 -2.43 -16.53 -3.05
N GLN A 113 -2.18 -17.44 -2.11
CA GLN A 113 -0.83 -17.93 -1.78
C GLN A 113 -0.18 -18.76 -2.90
N TRP A 114 -0.94 -19.13 -3.93
CA TRP A 114 -0.45 -19.96 -5.03
C TRP A 114 0.07 -19.13 -6.21
N CYS A 115 -0.74 -18.19 -6.70
CA CYS A 115 -0.44 -17.41 -7.90
C CYS A 115 -0.19 -15.93 -7.62
N GLU A 116 -0.14 -15.53 -6.35
CA GLU A 116 0.08 -14.15 -5.87
C GLU A 116 -0.96 -13.09 -6.27
N GLU A 117 -2.02 -13.52 -6.95
CA GLU A 117 -3.16 -12.70 -7.30
C GLU A 117 -3.82 -12.11 -6.04
N ARG A 118 -4.28 -10.86 -6.14
CA ARG A 118 -4.67 -10.10 -4.94
C ARG A 118 -5.66 -8.98 -5.25
N ILE A 119 -6.55 -8.72 -4.29
CA ILE A 119 -7.54 -7.67 -4.38
C ILE A 119 -7.81 -7.06 -3.00
N PHE A 120 -7.95 -5.73 -2.93
CA PHE A 120 -8.43 -5.10 -1.71
C PHE A 120 -9.91 -5.40 -1.52
N GLN A 121 -10.27 -5.81 -0.31
CA GLN A 121 -11.65 -6.05 0.05
C GLN A 121 -12.44 -4.74 -0.07
N LYS A 122 -13.60 -4.83 -0.72
CA LYS A 122 -14.51 -3.67 -0.85
C LYS A 122 -15.05 -3.27 0.51
N ASP A 123 -15.22 -1.97 0.72
CA ASP A 123 -15.89 -1.45 1.91
C ASP A 123 -17.33 -1.98 1.96
N GLY A 124 -17.68 -2.60 3.09
CA GLY A 124 -19.01 -3.13 3.33
C GLY A 124 -19.11 -3.78 4.70
N ASN A 125 -20.29 -3.70 5.31
CA ASN A 125 -20.58 -4.38 6.58
C ASN A 125 -20.97 -5.86 6.38
N MET A 126 -21.08 -6.31 5.13
CA MET A 126 -21.42 -7.68 4.80
C MET A 126 -20.18 -8.56 4.87
N VAL A 127 -20.27 -9.64 5.64
CA VAL A 127 -19.23 -10.66 5.69
C VAL A 127 -19.30 -11.46 4.39
N GLU A 128 -18.27 -11.37 3.55
CA GLU A 128 -18.16 -12.26 2.39
C GLU A 128 -17.77 -13.66 2.89
N GLU A 129 -18.65 -14.64 2.67
CA GLU A 129 -18.42 -16.02 3.12
C GLU A 129 -17.32 -16.72 2.32
N ASN A 130 -17.09 -16.29 1.06
CA ASN A 130 -16.12 -16.90 0.17
C ASN A 130 -15.12 -15.88 -0.42
N PRO A 131 -13.87 -15.82 0.09
CA PRO A 131 -12.86 -14.86 -0.41
C PRO A 131 -12.49 -15.09 -1.88
N TYR A 132 -12.69 -16.29 -2.42
CA TYR A 132 -12.39 -16.61 -3.82
C TYR A 132 -13.27 -15.87 -4.82
N ARG A 133 -14.45 -15.39 -4.43
CA ARG A 133 -15.34 -14.62 -5.32
C ARG A 133 -14.77 -13.28 -5.74
N GLN A 134 -13.85 -12.73 -4.93
CA GLN A 134 -13.23 -11.43 -5.20
C GLN A 134 -11.92 -11.59 -5.96
N LEU A 135 -11.23 -12.73 -5.81
CA LEU A 135 -9.98 -13.00 -6.51
C LEU A 135 -10.26 -13.29 -8.00
N PRO A 136 -9.52 -12.66 -8.93
CA PRO A 136 -9.70 -12.91 -10.36
C PRO A 136 -9.08 -14.26 -10.82
N CYS A 137 -8.50 -15.05 -9.92
CA CYS A 137 -7.91 -16.36 -10.23
C CYS A 137 -8.84 -17.53 -9.86
N ASN A 138 -8.70 -18.65 -10.58
CA ASN A 138 -9.45 -19.89 -10.32
C ASN A 138 -8.64 -20.97 -9.59
N CYS A 139 -7.60 -20.59 -8.83
CA CYS A 139 -6.70 -21.56 -8.17
C CYS A 139 -7.44 -22.47 -7.17
N HIS A 140 -8.56 -22.02 -6.61
CA HIS A 140 -9.39 -22.84 -5.71
C HIS A 140 -9.96 -24.10 -6.39
N GLY A 141 -10.28 -24.01 -7.69
CA GLY A 141 -10.81 -25.15 -8.44
C GLY A 141 -9.74 -26.14 -8.91
N SER A 142 -8.48 -25.69 -9.03
CA SER A 142 -7.38 -26.49 -9.56
C SER A 142 -6.45 -27.06 -8.50
N MET A 143 -6.39 -26.46 -7.31
CA MET A 143 -5.46 -26.84 -6.24
C MET A 143 -6.21 -27.35 -5.00
N PRO A 144 -5.73 -28.41 -4.33
CA PRO A 144 -6.30 -28.86 -3.07
C PRO A 144 -6.03 -27.83 -1.95
N GLY A 145 -7.06 -27.54 -1.16
CA GLY A 145 -6.95 -26.73 0.05
C GLY A 145 -7.33 -25.25 -0.10
N LYS A 146 -7.21 -24.51 1.01
CA LYS A 146 -7.52 -23.08 1.08
C LYS A 146 -6.28 -22.25 0.73
N THR A 147 -6.18 -21.85 -0.55
CA THR A 147 -5.15 -20.95 -1.08
C THR A 147 -5.39 -19.46 -0.83
N ALA A 148 -6.62 -19.01 -0.55
CA ALA A 148 -6.91 -17.59 -0.30
C ALA A 148 -6.78 -17.26 1.19
N ILE A 149 -6.07 -16.18 1.48
CA ILE A 149 -5.88 -15.64 2.83
C ILE A 149 -6.14 -14.14 2.87
N GLU A 150 -6.44 -13.65 4.05
CA GLU A 150 -6.62 -12.23 4.33
C GLU A 150 -5.35 -11.63 4.97
N LEU A 151 -4.86 -10.55 4.39
CA LEU A 151 -3.71 -9.78 4.86
C LEU A 151 -4.16 -8.38 5.28
N GLY A 152 -3.47 -7.79 6.26
CA GLY A 152 -3.67 -6.41 6.68
C GLY A 152 -4.23 -6.24 8.09
N PRO A 153 -4.88 -5.10 8.38
CA PRO A 153 -5.28 -4.06 7.42
C PRO A 153 -4.11 -3.24 6.86
N LEU A 154 -4.22 -2.83 5.60
CA LEU A 154 -3.20 -2.16 4.78
C LEU A 154 -3.74 -0.86 4.18
N TRP A 155 -2.84 0.01 3.73
CA TRP A 155 -3.22 1.14 2.88
C TRP A 155 -3.58 0.66 1.48
N SER A 156 -4.80 0.92 1.03
CA SER A 156 -5.30 0.48 -0.28
C SER A 156 -5.18 1.51 -1.40
N SER A 157 -4.91 2.77 -1.06
CA SER A 157 -4.80 3.85 -2.06
C SER A 157 -3.37 3.99 -2.62
N SER A 158 -3.14 5.05 -3.40
CA SER A 158 -1.84 5.34 -4.02
C SER A 158 -0.72 5.49 -2.98
N LEU A 159 0.46 5.00 -3.31
CA LEU A 159 1.70 5.20 -2.56
C LEU A 159 2.50 6.41 -3.05
N PHE A 160 2.05 7.06 -4.13
CA PHE A 160 2.80 8.10 -4.82
C PHE A 160 1.91 9.28 -5.23
N ASN A 161 2.47 10.49 -5.14
CA ASN A 161 1.97 11.68 -5.80
C ASN A 161 2.95 12.05 -6.93
N THR A 162 2.59 11.71 -8.17
CA THR A 162 3.44 11.94 -9.35
C THR A 162 3.82 13.41 -9.53
N GLY A 163 2.91 14.35 -9.24
CA GLY A 163 3.20 15.78 -9.32
C GLY A 163 4.23 16.23 -8.29
N PHE A 164 4.21 15.66 -7.08
CA PHE A 164 5.22 15.90 -6.06
C PHE A 164 6.58 15.31 -6.47
N LEU A 165 6.60 14.07 -6.96
CA LEU A 165 7.82 13.40 -7.41
C LEU A 165 8.50 14.14 -8.57
N LYS A 166 7.72 14.63 -9.56
CA LYS A 166 8.25 15.43 -10.69
C LYS A 166 8.88 16.74 -10.22
N ARG A 167 8.25 17.43 -9.24
CA ARG A 167 8.86 18.61 -8.61
C ARG A 167 10.12 18.25 -7.84
N MET A 168 10.13 17.14 -7.12
CA MET A 168 11.31 16.68 -6.39
C MET A 168 12.49 16.39 -7.33
N LEU A 169 12.22 15.82 -8.52
CA LEU A 169 13.25 15.64 -9.55
C LEU A 169 13.78 16.99 -10.05
N PHE A 170 12.90 17.94 -10.34
CA PHE A 170 13.30 19.28 -10.77
C PHE A 170 14.20 19.98 -9.74
N GLU A 171 13.81 19.98 -8.46
CA GLU A 171 14.63 20.56 -7.39
C GLU A 171 15.96 19.82 -7.19
N SER A 172 15.98 18.49 -7.35
CA SER A 172 17.22 17.71 -7.22
C SER A 172 18.25 18.06 -8.30
N LEU A 173 17.80 18.41 -9.51
CA LEU A 173 18.68 18.89 -10.59
C LEU A 173 19.19 20.30 -10.28
N HIS A 174 18.33 21.17 -9.77
CA HIS A 174 18.69 22.56 -9.45
C HIS A 174 19.72 22.66 -8.32
N HIS A 175 19.63 21.74 -7.34
CA HIS A 175 20.53 21.70 -6.19
C HIS A 175 21.72 20.74 -6.33
N GLY A 176 21.91 20.09 -7.50
CA GLY A 176 23.03 19.17 -7.73
C GLY A 176 23.00 17.92 -6.85
N LEU A 177 21.81 17.41 -6.53
CA LEU A 177 21.62 16.20 -5.72
C LEU A 177 21.60 14.95 -6.61
N ASP A 178 22.72 14.67 -7.27
CA ASP A 178 22.79 13.63 -8.31
C ASP A 178 22.52 12.21 -7.79
N ASP A 179 22.95 11.91 -6.56
CA ASP A 179 22.85 10.57 -5.95
C ASP A 179 21.40 10.06 -5.82
N ILE A 180 20.43 10.97 -5.67
CA ILE A 180 19.02 10.62 -5.46
C ILE A 180 18.22 10.60 -6.77
N GLN A 181 18.71 11.20 -7.85
CA GLN A 181 17.95 11.39 -9.09
C GLN A 181 17.49 10.06 -9.71
N THR A 182 18.34 9.03 -9.68
CA THR A 182 18.00 7.70 -10.19
C THR A 182 16.81 7.09 -9.43
N LEU A 183 16.81 7.22 -8.10
CA LEU A 183 15.70 6.76 -7.27
C LEU A 183 14.43 7.55 -7.59
N ILE A 184 14.51 8.88 -7.68
CA ILE A 184 13.32 9.71 -7.99
C ILE A 184 12.73 9.35 -9.35
N LYS A 185 13.56 9.17 -10.38
CA LYS A 185 13.12 8.74 -11.72
C LYS A 185 12.41 7.38 -11.66
N THR A 186 12.94 6.45 -10.87
CA THR A 186 12.32 5.14 -10.64
C THR A 186 10.94 5.29 -9.99
N LEU A 187 10.82 6.11 -8.94
CA LEU A 187 9.54 6.38 -8.27
C LEU A 187 8.53 7.06 -9.20
N ILE A 188 8.96 7.96 -10.09
CA ILE A 188 8.09 8.58 -11.10
C ILE A 188 7.53 7.51 -12.02
N PHE A 189 8.39 6.64 -12.56
CA PHE A 189 7.99 5.55 -13.43
C PHE A 189 7.00 4.60 -12.72
N GLU A 190 7.30 4.20 -11.49
CA GLU A 190 6.40 3.37 -10.67
C GLU A 190 5.06 4.06 -10.42
N SER A 191 5.06 5.38 -10.16
CA SER A 191 3.82 6.12 -9.90
C SER A 191 2.88 6.14 -11.11
N GLU A 192 3.43 6.16 -12.32
CA GLU A 192 2.68 6.13 -13.58
C GLU A 192 2.25 4.70 -13.95
N CYS A 193 2.96 3.68 -13.44
CA CYS A 193 2.60 2.27 -13.58
C CYS A 193 1.61 1.77 -12.52
N THR A 194 1.14 2.63 -11.60
CA THR A 194 0.08 2.24 -10.66
C THR A 194 -1.11 1.77 -11.49
N PRO A 195 -1.53 0.49 -11.42
CA PRO A 195 -2.58 0.01 -12.28
C PRO A 195 -3.87 0.77 -11.93
N GLN A 196 -4.28 1.66 -12.83
CA GLN A 196 -5.70 1.87 -13.06
C GLN A 196 -6.28 0.47 -13.28
N SER A 197 -7.04 -0.03 -12.31
CA SER A 197 -7.99 -1.10 -12.57
C SER A 197 -8.75 -0.74 -13.86
N GLN A 198 -8.79 -1.66 -14.84
CA GLN A 198 -9.26 -1.53 -16.24
C GLN A 198 -8.07 -1.29 -17.19
N PHE A 199 -7.58 -2.27 -17.93
CA PHE A 199 -8.32 -3.03 -18.95
C PHE A 199 -7.98 -4.51 -18.95
N SER A 200 -9.01 -5.35 -18.97
CA SER A 200 -8.93 -6.74 -19.39
C SER A 200 -8.36 -6.81 -20.80
N ILE A 201 -7.15 -7.34 -20.97
CA ILE A 201 -6.75 -7.90 -22.26
C ILE A 201 -7.36 -9.30 -22.33
N HIS A 202 -8.68 -9.36 -22.48
CA HIS A 202 -9.27 -10.48 -23.20
C HIS A 202 -9.18 -10.10 -24.68
N ALA A 203 -8.09 -10.53 -25.32
CA ALA A 203 -8.14 -10.73 -26.76
C ALA A 203 -9.17 -11.83 -27.00
N PRO A 204 -10.22 -11.61 -27.82
CA PRO A 204 -11.00 -12.73 -28.31
C PRO A 204 -10.13 -13.48 -29.32
N SER A 205 -9.57 -14.60 -28.87
CA SER A 205 -9.04 -15.63 -29.75
C SER A 205 -10.22 -16.23 -30.54
N ASN A 206 -10.54 -15.63 -31.68
CA ASN A 206 -11.41 -16.26 -32.67
C ASN A 206 -10.61 -17.35 -33.38
N LEU A 207 -10.61 -18.53 -32.76
CA LEU A 207 -10.34 -19.81 -33.40
C LEU A 207 -11.55 -20.70 -33.16
N ASN A 208 -12.43 -20.76 -34.16
CA ASN A 208 -13.13 -21.99 -34.48
C ASN A 208 -13.30 -22.08 -35.99
N LYS A 209 -12.67 -23.12 -36.55
CA LYS A 209 -12.92 -23.63 -37.88
C LYS A 209 -14.12 -24.59 -37.83
N GLN A 210 -14.87 -24.56 -38.93
CA GLN A 210 -15.60 -25.66 -39.59
C GLN A 210 -16.99 -26.09 -39.08
N GLY A 211 -17.91 -26.12 -40.06
CA GLY A 211 -19.20 -26.80 -40.00
C GLY A 211 -20.15 -26.35 -41.12
N ASP A 212 -19.74 -26.55 -42.39
CA ASP A 212 -20.53 -27.06 -43.54
C ASP A 212 -19.82 -26.79 -44.87
#